data_AF-A0A971GFU6-F1
#
_entry.id   AF-A0A971GFU6-F1
#
_cell.length_a   1.000
_cell.length_b   1.000
_cell.length_c   1.000
_cell.angle_alpha   90.00
_cell.angle_beta   90.00
_cell.angle_gamma   90.00
#
_symmetry.space_group_name_H-M   'P 1'
#
loop_
_entity.id
_entity.type
_entity.pdbx_description
1 polymer ?
#
loop_
_entity_poly.entity_id
_entity_poly.type
_entity_poly.pdbx_seq_one_letter_code
_entity_poly.pdbx_strand_id
1 'polypeptide(L)'
;MKGVFSILKKGANRQTATIALWALLVAALAWLPGDSPLSQEESRLLQRIEAAWDSLLVLRSETGVPHSETDDPQRSGMIGVEWSTITTTSGSLASKQLSVRPAWAVVFRRWLAREGLGPGDKVTILSSGSFPGLAVSSLSAAESLDLDVTLVISLGSSTWGANIPSMTICDILHFLRTRGFVRTRAAACTIGGAGEMGKDLPPEGLSALEEAARRGFIPLIAAKDLEEMIERKAAVSLPEGTRLVIQIGGSNADLGSDPSLLDLPPGFLRPSPGLKAGNGVVSKALERGITVLHILNIPELARSAGLEGRSSLPWERSPWRFLVAAASGMIVLSFFRRWEFK
;
A
#
# COMPACT_ATOMS: atom_id res chain seq x y z
N MET A 1 -57.34 -19.28 -36.25
CA MET A 1 -55.98 -19.30 -35.66
C MET A 1 -54.93 -19.81 -36.65
N LYS A 2 -54.68 -19.09 -37.77
CA LYS A 2 -53.65 -19.47 -38.77
C LYS A 2 -52.57 -18.38 -38.97
N GLY A 3 -52.55 -17.34 -38.14
CA GLY A 3 -51.69 -16.17 -38.31
C GLY A 3 -50.45 -16.08 -37.42
N VAL A 4 -50.32 -16.91 -36.38
CA VAL A 4 -49.27 -16.70 -35.34
C VAL A 4 -48.02 -17.57 -35.55
N PHE A 5 -48.09 -18.66 -36.33
CA PHE A 5 -46.94 -19.53 -36.61
C PHE A 5 -46.18 -19.23 -37.91
N SER A 6 -46.54 -18.16 -38.62
CA SER A 6 -45.94 -17.79 -39.92
C SER A 6 -44.60 -17.04 -39.79
N ILE A 7 -44.29 -16.47 -38.61
CA ILE A 7 -43.12 -15.61 -38.41
C ILE A 7 -41.84 -16.41 -38.09
N LEU A 8 -41.94 -17.70 -37.78
CA LEU A 8 -40.79 -18.53 -37.35
C LEU A 8 -40.18 -19.42 -38.47
N LYS A 9 -40.55 -19.22 -39.75
CA LYS A 9 -40.06 -20.03 -40.88
C LYS A 9 -39.26 -19.29 -41.94
N LYS A 10 -38.62 -18.16 -41.59
CA LYS A 10 -37.46 -17.67 -42.34
C LYS A 10 -36.22 -18.06 -41.54
N GLY A 11 -35.57 -19.15 -41.94
CA GLY A 11 -34.30 -19.57 -41.36
C GLY A 11 -33.37 -18.37 -41.28
N ALA A 12 -32.85 -18.09 -40.08
CA ALA A 12 -31.92 -16.99 -39.89
C ALA A 12 -30.84 -17.07 -40.97
N ASN A 13 -30.68 -16.00 -41.76
CA ASN A 13 -29.66 -15.95 -42.78
C ASN A 13 -28.32 -16.29 -42.12
N ARG A 14 -27.51 -17.17 -42.73
CA ARG A 14 -26.26 -17.67 -42.13
C ARG A 14 -25.37 -16.53 -41.62
N GLN A 15 -25.45 -15.37 -42.29
CA GLN A 15 -24.84 -14.11 -41.90
C GLN A 15 -25.33 -13.54 -40.56
N THR A 16 -26.64 -13.47 -40.31
CA THR A 16 -27.17 -12.96 -39.03
C THR A 16 -26.86 -13.89 -37.87
N ALA A 17 -26.87 -15.20 -38.10
CA ALA A 17 -26.43 -16.18 -37.10
C ALA A 17 -24.93 -16.02 -36.74
N THR A 18 -24.08 -15.75 -37.73
CA THR A 18 -22.63 -15.58 -37.53
C THR A 18 -22.31 -14.29 -36.76
N ILE A 19 -23.01 -13.17 -37.06
CA ILE A 19 -22.87 -11.92 -36.30
C ILE A 19 -23.37 -12.11 -34.86
N ALA A 20 -24.50 -12.78 -34.67
CA ALA A 20 -25.05 -13.02 -33.33
C ALA A 20 -24.11 -13.88 -32.47
N LEU A 21 -23.49 -14.93 -33.06
CA LEU A 21 -22.50 -15.76 -32.36
C LEU A 21 -21.24 -14.96 -32.01
N TRP A 22 -20.78 -14.08 -32.91
CA TRP A 22 -19.63 -13.22 -32.64
C TRP A 22 -19.93 -12.18 -31.56
N ALA A 23 -21.10 -11.56 -31.58
CA ALA A 23 -21.55 -10.64 -30.54
C ALA A 23 -21.64 -11.35 -29.18
N LEU A 24 -22.11 -12.60 -29.15
CA LEU A 24 -22.10 -13.45 -27.95
C LEU A 24 -20.68 -13.80 -27.49
N LEU A 25 -19.75 -14.06 -28.40
CA LEU A 25 -18.33 -14.29 -28.08
C LEU A 25 -17.67 -13.03 -27.50
N VAL A 26 -17.89 -11.87 -28.10
CA VAL A 26 -17.37 -10.59 -27.59
C VAL A 26 -18.00 -10.27 -26.24
N ALA A 27 -19.31 -10.50 -26.08
CA ALA A 27 -19.98 -10.37 -24.80
C ALA A 27 -19.39 -11.35 -23.77
N ALA A 28 -19.16 -12.61 -24.13
CA ALA A 28 -18.53 -13.58 -23.26
C ALA A 28 -17.09 -13.15 -22.88
N LEU A 29 -16.27 -12.66 -23.80
CA LEU A 29 -14.91 -12.20 -23.51
C LEU A 29 -14.87 -10.92 -22.65
N ALA A 30 -15.87 -10.06 -22.80
CA ALA A 30 -16.00 -8.80 -22.06
C ALA A 30 -16.64 -8.99 -20.67
N TRP A 31 -17.54 -9.95 -20.52
CA TRP A 31 -18.39 -10.13 -19.33
C TRP A 31 -18.12 -11.42 -18.55
N LEU A 32 -17.49 -12.46 -19.13
CA LEU A 32 -17.06 -13.63 -18.35
C LEU A 32 -15.82 -13.27 -17.52
N PRO A 33 -15.77 -13.74 -16.25
CA PRO A 33 -14.63 -13.52 -15.38
C PRO A 33 -13.30 -13.90 -16.05
N GLY A 34 -12.27 -13.09 -15.80
CA GLY A 34 -10.87 -13.49 -15.98
C GLY A 34 -10.53 -14.77 -15.23
N ASP A 35 -9.35 -15.33 -15.51
CA ASP A 35 -8.59 -15.90 -14.38
C ASP A 35 -8.56 -14.84 -13.27
N SER A 36 -8.59 -15.27 -12.00
CA SER A 36 -8.44 -14.34 -10.88
C SER A 36 -7.25 -13.43 -11.17
N PRO A 37 -7.40 -12.09 -11.13
CA PRO A 37 -6.28 -11.17 -11.39
C PRO A 37 -5.18 -11.28 -10.34
N LEU A 38 -5.39 -12.12 -9.31
CA LEU A 38 -4.47 -12.44 -8.25
C LEU A 38 -3.92 -13.85 -8.43
N SER A 39 -2.59 -13.98 -8.34
CA SER A 39 -1.93 -15.26 -8.10
C SER A 39 -2.39 -15.90 -6.78
N GLN A 40 -2.07 -17.18 -6.58
CA GLN A 40 -2.41 -17.88 -5.34
C GLN A 40 -1.72 -17.21 -4.12
N GLU A 41 -0.46 -16.79 -4.29
CA GLU A 41 0.32 -16.07 -3.28
C GLU A 41 -0.31 -14.72 -2.95
N GLU A 42 -0.73 -13.95 -3.96
CA GLU A 42 -1.41 -12.66 -3.76
C GLU A 42 -2.77 -12.83 -3.07
N SER A 43 -3.50 -13.90 -3.40
CA SER A 43 -4.78 -14.22 -2.77
C SER A 43 -4.60 -14.56 -1.29
N ARG A 44 -3.58 -15.37 -0.95
CA ARG A 44 -3.23 -15.68 0.44
C ARG A 44 -2.78 -14.45 1.21
N LEU A 45 -1.98 -13.59 0.58
CA LEU A 45 -1.53 -12.33 1.19
C LEU A 45 -2.72 -11.42 1.51
N LEU A 46 -3.64 -11.25 0.56
CA LEU A 46 -4.84 -10.44 0.74
C LEU A 46 -5.71 -10.97 1.88
N GLN A 47 -6.01 -12.28 1.89
CA GLN A 47 -6.79 -12.93 2.95
C GLN A 47 -6.14 -12.80 4.34
N ARG A 48 -4.81 -12.95 4.43
CA ARG A 48 -4.07 -12.78 5.69
C ARG A 48 -4.23 -11.36 6.23
N ILE A 49 -4.24 -10.39 5.34
CA ILE A 49 -4.25 -8.97 5.66
C ILE A 49 -5.70 -8.52 6.01
N GLU A 50 -6.72 -9.02 5.32
CA GLU A 50 -8.13 -8.93 5.71
C GLU A 50 -8.40 -9.50 7.11
N ALA A 51 -7.93 -10.72 7.39
CA ALA A 51 -8.06 -11.34 8.70
C ALA A 51 -7.30 -10.58 9.82
N ALA A 52 -6.22 -9.89 9.47
CA ALA A 52 -5.48 -9.03 10.40
C ALA A 52 -6.31 -7.81 10.83
N TRP A 53 -7.01 -7.17 9.89
CA TRP A 53 -7.92 -6.06 10.19
C TRP A 53 -9.11 -6.49 11.03
N ASP A 54 -9.74 -7.63 10.71
CA ASP A 54 -10.82 -8.18 11.53
C ASP A 54 -10.35 -8.40 12.98
N SER A 55 -9.13 -8.92 13.16
CA SER A 55 -8.54 -9.13 14.49
C SER A 55 -8.26 -7.83 15.23
N LEU A 56 -7.91 -6.75 14.52
CA LEU A 56 -7.69 -5.43 15.12
C LEU A 56 -8.99 -4.77 15.57
N LEU A 57 -10.11 -5.03 14.91
CA LEU A 57 -11.41 -4.60 15.41
C LEU A 57 -11.78 -5.27 16.72
N VAL A 58 -11.46 -6.56 16.87
CA VAL A 58 -11.62 -7.26 18.15
C VAL A 58 -10.75 -6.61 19.23
N LEU A 59 -9.48 -6.32 18.93
CA LEU A 59 -8.60 -5.60 19.86
C LEU A 59 -9.17 -4.25 20.29
N ARG A 60 -9.76 -3.48 19.36
CA ARG A 60 -10.41 -2.20 19.66
C ARG A 60 -11.56 -2.36 20.65
N SER A 61 -12.41 -3.36 20.45
CA SER A 61 -13.48 -3.69 21.39
C SER A 61 -12.95 -4.09 22.77
N GLU A 62 -11.89 -4.90 22.83
CA GLU A 62 -11.26 -5.35 24.09
C GLU A 62 -10.57 -4.21 24.86
N THR A 63 -10.00 -3.24 24.14
CA THR A 63 -9.27 -2.09 24.72
C THR A 63 -10.16 -0.88 25.00
N GLY A 64 -11.49 -1.01 24.80
CA GLY A 64 -12.44 0.07 25.03
C GLY A 64 -12.33 1.23 24.04
N VAL A 65 -11.70 1.01 22.88
CA VAL A 65 -11.54 2.01 21.83
C VAL A 65 -12.64 1.82 20.79
N PRO A 66 -13.69 2.64 20.76
CA PRO A 66 -14.81 2.43 19.83
C PRO A 66 -14.35 2.52 18.38
N HIS A 67 -14.94 1.67 17.53
CA HIS A 67 -14.81 1.77 16.08
C HIS A 67 -15.77 2.83 15.53
N SER A 68 -15.30 3.62 14.56
CA SER A 68 -16.11 4.61 13.85
C SER A 68 -16.34 4.13 12.43
N GLU A 69 -17.58 3.76 12.11
CA GLU A 69 -17.99 3.37 10.74
C GLU A 69 -17.85 4.53 9.74
N THR A 70 -17.93 5.77 10.23
CA THR A 70 -17.78 6.98 9.41
C THR A 70 -16.32 7.23 9.06
N ASP A 71 -15.42 7.15 10.04
CA ASP A 71 -13.99 7.44 9.83
C ASP A 71 -13.27 6.25 9.21
N ASP A 72 -13.69 5.02 9.53
CA ASP A 72 -13.08 3.77 9.09
C ASP A 72 -14.10 2.85 8.38
N PRO A 73 -14.65 3.26 7.23
CA PRO A 73 -15.65 2.47 6.50
C PRO A 73 -15.10 1.14 5.95
N GLN A 74 -13.77 0.99 5.93
CA GLN A 74 -13.11 -0.26 5.57
C GLN A 74 -12.94 -1.21 6.75
N ARG A 75 -13.38 -0.83 7.95
CA ARG A 75 -13.38 -1.71 9.11
C ARG A 75 -11.97 -2.23 9.41
N SER A 76 -10.97 -1.37 9.21
CA SER A 76 -9.55 -1.72 9.42
C SER A 76 -9.20 -1.81 10.90
N GLY A 77 -9.85 -1.02 11.75
CA GLY A 77 -9.42 -0.81 13.12
C GLY A 77 -8.13 0.01 13.24
N MET A 78 -7.53 0.48 12.13
CA MET A 78 -6.26 1.21 12.12
C MET A 78 -6.41 2.74 12.03
N ILE A 79 -7.61 3.25 11.74
CA ILE A 79 -7.88 4.69 11.72
C ILE A 79 -8.02 5.19 13.15
N GLY A 80 -7.19 6.16 13.53
CA GLY A 80 -7.18 6.75 14.86
C GLY A 80 -8.28 7.80 15.06
N VAL A 81 -7.96 8.79 15.88
CA VAL A 81 -8.90 9.86 16.29
C VAL A 81 -8.49 11.22 15.74
N GLU A 82 -9.41 12.18 15.87
CA GLU A 82 -9.16 13.54 15.40
C GLU A 82 -7.89 14.12 16.01
N TRP A 83 -7.83 14.04 17.33
CA TRP A 83 -6.76 14.56 18.12
C TRP A 83 -6.53 13.69 19.35
N SER A 84 -5.26 13.57 19.74
CA SER A 84 -4.82 12.99 21.01
C SER A 84 -3.52 13.66 21.44
N THR A 85 -3.04 13.30 22.62
CA THR A 85 -1.76 13.79 23.17
C THR A 85 -0.54 13.34 22.36
N ILE A 86 -0.67 12.37 21.46
CA ILE A 86 0.42 11.88 20.60
C ILE A 86 0.24 12.30 19.12
N THR A 87 -0.73 13.18 18.83
CA THR A 87 -0.91 13.75 17.50
C THR A 87 0.19 14.77 17.21
N THR A 88 0.99 14.53 16.17
CA THR A 88 2.13 15.40 15.82
C THR A 88 1.80 16.43 14.75
N THR A 89 0.95 16.08 13.78
CA THR A 89 0.65 16.93 12.62
C THR A 89 -0.77 16.73 12.12
N SER A 90 -1.28 17.73 11.41
CA SER A 90 -2.51 17.62 10.63
C SER A 90 -2.32 16.73 9.39
N GLY A 91 -3.43 16.25 8.85
CA GLY A 91 -3.47 15.22 7.83
C GLY A 91 -4.91 14.92 7.42
N SER A 92 -5.08 14.41 6.20
CA SER A 92 -6.38 14.18 5.59
C SER A 92 -6.96 12.82 5.97
N LEU A 93 -8.17 12.79 6.55
CA LEU A 93 -8.93 11.56 6.79
C LEU A 93 -9.08 10.73 5.51
N ALA A 94 -9.38 11.37 4.37
CA ALA A 94 -9.49 10.67 3.09
C ALA A 94 -8.19 9.93 2.70
N SER A 95 -7.02 10.54 2.97
CA SER A 95 -5.73 9.87 2.76
C SER A 95 -5.53 8.69 3.70
N LYS A 96 -6.02 8.78 4.94
CA LYS A 96 -5.97 7.66 5.90
C LYS A 96 -6.87 6.50 5.48
N GLN A 97 -8.09 6.80 5.06
CA GLN A 97 -9.03 5.81 4.52
C GLN A 97 -8.46 5.10 3.30
N LEU A 98 -7.77 5.81 2.39
CA LEU A 98 -7.09 5.17 1.26
C LEU A 98 -5.91 4.28 1.72
N SER A 99 -5.21 4.67 2.78
CA SER A 99 -4.00 3.98 3.27
C SER A 99 -4.28 2.62 3.94
N VAL A 100 -5.51 2.37 4.38
CA VAL A 100 -5.92 1.11 5.05
C VAL A 100 -6.55 0.10 4.10
N ARG A 101 -6.46 0.30 2.78
CA ARG A 101 -7.00 -0.64 1.79
C ARG A 101 -6.19 -1.97 1.78
N PRO A 102 -6.85 -3.13 1.90
CA PRO A 102 -6.23 -4.47 1.73
C PRO A 102 -5.36 -4.64 0.50
N ALA A 103 -5.80 -4.05 -0.60
CA ALA A 103 -5.11 -4.11 -1.88
C ALA A 103 -3.66 -3.57 -1.84
N TRP A 104 -3.29 -2.71 -0.88
CA TRP A 104 -1.92 -2.21 -0.76
C TRP A 104 -0.90 -3.33 -0.58
N ALA A 105 -1.23 -4.41 0.14
CA ALA A 105 -0.31 -5.52 0.33
C ALA A 105 0.08 -6.17 -1.02
N VAL A 106 -0.90 -6.34 -1.91
CA VAL A 106 -0.65 -6.86 -3.27
C VAL A 106 0.14 -5.85 -4.11
N VAL A 107 -0.18 -4.56 -4.01
CA VAL A 107 0.55 -3.50 -4.74
C VAL A 107 2.02 -3.47 -4.33
N PHE A 108 2.32 -3.45 -3.02
CA PHE A 108 3.69 -3.52 -2.52
C PHE A 108 4.40 -4.78 -3.00
N ARG A 109 3.74 -5.95 -2.92
CA ARG A 109 4.33 -7.22 -3.38
C ARG A 109 4.72 -7.13 -4.87
N ARG A 110 3.83 -6.59 -5.70
CA ARG A 110 4.10 -6.40 -7.15
C ARG A 110 5.23 -5.42 -7.40
N TRP A 111 5.26 -4.30 -6.66
CA TRP A 111 6.34 -3.31 -6.75
C TRP A 111 7.69 -3.91 -6.37
N LEU A 112 7.78 -4.62 -5.26
CA LEU A 112 9.02 -5.28 -4.80
C LEU A 112 9.49 -6.36 -5.80
N ALA A 113 8.57 -7.18 -6.31
CA ALA A 113 8.90 -8.19 -7.31
C ALA A 113 9.39 -7.56 -8.64
N ARG A 114 8.82 -6.43 -9.06
CA ARG A 114 9.26 -5.70 -10.27
C ARG A 114 10.65 -5.09 -10.13
N GLU A 115 11.07 -4.75 -8.91
CA GLU A 115 12.44 -4.34 -8.61
C GLU A 115 13.43 -5.53 -8.56
N GLY A 116 12.95 -6.75 -8.85
CA GLY A 116 13.78 -7.96 -8.87
C GLY A 116 14.24 -8.39 -7.47
N LEU A 117 13.46 -8.07 -6.44
CA LEU A 117 13.70 -8.54 -5.08
C LEU A 117 13.12 -9.94 -4.88
N GLY A 118 13.87 -10.79 -4.21
CA GLY A 118 13.51 -12.16 -3.88
C GLY A 118 14.08 -12.62 -2.53
N PRO A 119 13.94 -13.92 -2.21
CA PRO A 119 14.25 -14.44 -0.88
C PRO A 119 15.67 -14.07 -0.40
N GLY A 120 15.77 -13.56 0.82
CA GLY A 120 17.02 -13.16 1.46
C GLY A 120 17.55 -11.77 1.06
N ASP A 121 16.94 -11.09 0.09
CA ASP A 121 17.30 -9.70 -0.21
C ASP A 121 16.95 -8.78 0.97
N LYS A 122 17.90 -7.92 1.32
CA LYS A 122 17.74 -6.98 2.44
C LYS A 122 16.97 -5.75 2.01
N VAL A 123 15.89 -5.44 2.72
CA VAL A 123 15.10 -4.22 2.56
C VAL A 123 14.91 -3.51 3.88
N THR A 124 14.83 -2.19 3.82
CA THR A 124 14.50 -1.37 4.98
C THR A 124 13.11 -0.79 4.84
N ILE A 125 12.32 -0.80 5.91
CA ILE A 125 11.05 -0.10 6.00
C ILE A 125 11.18 0.98 7.08
N LEU A 126 11.12 2.23 6.65
CA LEU A 126 10.99 3.40 7.52
C LEU A 126 9.52 3.78 7.55
N SER A 127 8.87 3.68 8.71
CA SER A 127 7.45 3.97 8.80
C SER A 127 7.14 4.93 9.94
N SER A 128 6.43 6.01 9.63
CA SER A 128 5.78 6.80 10.67
C SER A 128 4.48 6.13 11.16
N GLY A 129 4.04 6.51 12.36
CA GLY A 129 2.75 6.13 12.93
C GLY A 129 1.56 6.68 12.14
N SER A 130 1.78 7.60 11.20
CA SER A 130 0.73 8.26 10.44
C SER A 130 -0.01 7.33 9.47
N PHE A 131 0.60 6.26 8.97
CA PHE A 131 -0.01 5.36 7.98
C PHE A 131 0.18 3.88 8.35
N PRO A 132 -0.42 3.42 9.46
CA PRO A 132 -0.23 2.05 9.96
C PRO A 132 -0.67 0.97 8.94
N GLY A 133 -1.71 1.23 8.14
CA GLY A 133 -2.16 0.31 7.09
C GLY A 133 -1.10 0.05 6.01
N LEU A 134 -0.35 1.08 5.61
CA LEU A 134 0.75 0.96 4.64
C LEU A 134 1.97 0.29 5.26
N ALA A 135 2.22 0.56 6.55
CA ALA A 135 3.28 -0.12 7.30
C ALA A 135 3.05 -1.64 7.33
N VAL A 136 1.85 -2.08 7.72
CA VAL A 136 1.49 -3.50 7.78
C VAL A 136 1.45 -4.13 6.39
N SER A 137 0.91 -3.42 5.39
CA SER A 137 0.83 -3.90 4.01
C SER A 137 2.21 -4.10 3.37
N SER A 138 3.11 -3.13 3.50
CA SER A 138 4.48 -3.22 2.97
C SER A 138 5.29 -4.29 3.68
N LEU A 139 5.14 -4.40 5.01
CA LEU A 139 5.80 -5.43 5.78
C LEU A 139 5.35 -6.84 5.38
N SER A 140 4.03 -7.04 5.26
CA SER A 140 3.47 -8.34 4.87
C SER A 140 3.81 -8.72 3.44
N ALA A 141 3.89 -7.73 2.54
CA ALA A 141 4.36 -7.93 1.18
C ALA A 141 5.83 -8.39 1.14
N ALA A 142 6.71 -7.73 1.89
CA ALA A 142 8.12 -8.11 1.98
C ALA A 142 8.28 -9.52 2.60
N GLU A 143 7.57 -9.83 3.67
CA GLU A 143 7.58 -11.17 4.27
C GLU A 143 7.02 -12.25 3.35
N SER A 144 6.09 -11.92 2.46
CA SER A 144 5.54 -12.88 1.48
C SER A 144 6.51 -13.22 0.35
N LEU A 145 7.56 -12.41 0.16
CA LEU A 145 8.66 -12.63 -0.77
C LEU A 145 9.91 -13.17 -0.06
N ASP A 146 9.80 -13.50 1.23
CA ASP A 146 10.89 -13.95 2.10
C ASP A 146 12.10 -12.99 2.12
N LEU A 147 11.82 -11.68 2.07
CA LEU A 147 12.85 -10.64 2.19
C LEU A 147 13.37 -10.54 3.63
N ASP A 148 14.62 -10.13 3.80
CA ASP A 148 15.22 -9.79 5.09
C ASP A 148 14.89 -8.31 5.42
N VAL A 149 13.98 -8.09 6.36
CA VAL A 149 13.39 -6.77 6.61
C VAL A 149 13.96 -6.10 7.86
N THR A 150 14.56 -4.93 7.68
CA THR A 150 14.87 -3.99 8.77
C THR A 150 13.76 -2.96 8.91
N LEU A 151 12.95 -3.06 9.96
CA LEU A 151 11.87 -2.11 10.25
C LEU A 151 12.31 -1.07 11.29
N VAL A 152 12.17 0.21 10.98
CA VAL A 152 12.39 1.34 11.91
C VAL A 152 11.16 2.23 11.92
N ILE A 153 10.69 2.57 13.12
CA ILE A 153 9.38 3.23 13.31
C ILE A 153 9.53 4.60 13.95
N SER A 154 8.80 5.60 13.45
CA SER A 154 8.53 6.84 14.18
C SER A 154 7.17 6.75 14.86
N LEU A 155 7.14 6.77 16.20
CA LEU A 155 5.94 6.46 16.98
C LEU A 155 4.83 7.49 16.85
N GLY A 156 5.19 8.77 16.90
CA GLY A 156 4.29 9.89 16.74
C GLY A 156 3.53 9.79 15.42
N SER A 157 2.27 10.17 15.47
CA SER A 157 1.34 9.98 14.36
C SER A 157 0.60 11.28 14.06
N SER A 158 0.34 11.53 12.78
CA SER A 158 -0.61 12.57 12.40
C SER A 158 -2.03 12.21 12.87
N THR A 159 -2.89 13.20 12.76
CA THR A 159 -4.35 13.04 12.72
C THR A 159 -4.77 11.73 12.02
N TRP A 160 -5.59 10.92 12.71
CA TRP A 160 -6.23 9.69 12.21
C TRP A 160 -5.28 8.56 11.81
N GLY A 161 -3.97 8.70 12.07
CA GLY A 161 -3.04 7.57 12.02
C GLY A 161 -3.14 6.71 13.29
N ALA A 162 -2.05 6.04 13.68
CA ALA A 162 -1.98 5.30 14.93
C ALA A 162 -1.77 6.23 16.14
N ASN A 163 -2.63 7.24 16.28
CA ASN A 163 -2.54 8.30 17.27
C ASN A 163 -3.39 8.05 18.52
N ILE A 164 -3.70 6.80 18.86
CA ILE A 164 -4.38 6.47 20.11
C ILE A 164 -3.30 6.01 21.11
N PRO A 165 -3.09 6.69 22.25
CA PRO A 165 -1.97 6.38 23.15
C PRO A 165 -1.90 4.93 23.65
N SER A 166 -3.05 4.28 23.82
CA SER A 166 -3.16 2.86 24.19
C SER A 166 -3.05 1.89 23.01
N MET A 167 -3.01 2.38 21.78
CA MET A 167 -2.99 1.61 20.54
C MET A 167 -2.12 2.31 19.49
N THR A 168 -0.84 2.50 19.81
CA THR A 168 0.16 3.08 18.91
C THR A 168 0.51 2.10 17.78
N ILE A 169 1.29 2.56 16.78
CA ILE A 169 1.81 1.67 15.74
C ILE A 169 2.63 0.49 16.32
N CYS A 170 3.29 0.69 17.47
CA CYS A 170 4.00 -0.39 18.16
C CYS A 170 3.04 -1.42 18.77
N ASP A 171 1.96 -0.97 19.40
CA ASP A 171 0.96 -1.87 19.97
C ASP A 171 0.26 -2.66 18.85
N ILE A 172 -0.07 -2.01 17.72
CA ILE A 172 -0.65 -2.65 16.53
C ILE A 172 0.28 -3.73 15.97
N LEU A 173 1.55 -3.39 15.68
CA LEU A 173 2.50 -4.35 15.13
C LEU A 173 2.83 -5.48 16.11
N HIS A 174 2.90 -5.18 17.41
CA HIS A 174 3.08 -6.19 18.44
C HIS A 174 1.92 -7.18 18.45
N PHE A 175 0.68 -6.69 18.46
CA PHE A 175 -0.52 -7.53 18.43
C PHE A 175 -0.58 -8.40 17.16
N LEU A 176 -0.34 -7.81 15.99
CA LEU A 176 -0.34 -8.55 14.73
C LEU A 176 0.74 -9.64 14.71
N ARG A 177 1.92 -9.35 15.30
CA ARG A 177 3.01 -10.32 15.40
C ARG A 177 2.68 -11.47 16.34
N THR A 178 2.09 -11.21 17.51
CA THR A 178 1.71 -12.28 18.46
C THR A 178 0.57 -13.15 17.94
N ARG A 179 -0.24 -12.63 17.02
CA ARG A 179 -1.28 -13.38 16.29
C ARG A 179 -0.79 -14.07 15.01
N GLY A 180 0.49 -13.88 14.62
CA GLY A 180 1.08 -14.51 13.43
C GLY A 180 0.80 -13.80 12.09
N PHE A 181 0.20 -12.60 12.11
CA PHE A 181 -0.07 -11.82 10.89
C PHE A 181 1.16 -11.16 10.29
N VAL A 182 2.18 -10.89 11.10
CA VAL A 182 3.51 -10.45 10.68
C VAL A 182 4.57 -11.16 11.54
N ARG A 183 5.81 -11.23 11.08
CA ARG A 183 6.92 -11.91 11.79
C ARG A 183 7.95 -10.91 12.32
N THR A 184 8.20 -9.87 11.56
CA THR A 184 9.30 -8.91 11.79
C THR A 184 9.01 -8.03 12.98
N ARG A 185 10.03 -7.85 13.82
CA ARG A 185 10.02 -6.88 14.92
C ARG A 185 10.81 -5.64 14.49
N ALA A 186 10.36 -4.47 14.91
CA ALA A 186 11.11 -3.24 14.67
C ALA A 186 12.49 -3.30 15.34
N ALA A 187 13.53 -2.96 14.58
CA ALA A 187 14.92 -2.89 15.04
C ALA A 187 15.13 -1.72 16.00
N ALA A 188 14.46 -0.59 15.74
CA ALA A 188 14.46 0.58 16.59
C ALA A 188 13.21 1.45 16.34
N CYS A 189 12.97 2.39 17.24
CA CYS A 189 11.99 3.45 17.04
C CYS A 189 12.51 4.82 17.47
N THR A 190 11.80 5.86 17.05
CA THR A 190 11.95 7.24 17.51
C THR A 190 10.63 7.75 18.04
N ILE A 191 10.63 8.82 18.83
CA ILE A 191 9.40 9.40 19.35
C ILE A 191 8.54 9.97 18.22
N GLY A 192 9.14 10.44 17.13
CA GLY A 192 8.41 11.17 16.09
C GLY A 192 8.21 12.65 16.48
N GLY A 193 7.26 13.33 15.84
CA GLY A 193 7.07 14.77 16.04
C GLY A 193 8.27 15.60 15.62
N ALA A 194 8.36 16.82 16.14
CA ALA A 194 9.40 17.78 15.81
C ALA A 194 10.80 17.23 16.14
N GLY A 195 11.60 17.03 15.09
CA GLY A 195 12.96 16.49 15.17
C GLY A 195 13.02 15.01 15.54
N GLU A 196 11.92 14.27 15.46
CA GLU A 196 11.77 12.89 15.93
C GLU A 196 12.01 12.65 17.43
N MET A 197 12.08 13.74 18.21
CA MET A 197 12.21 13.75 19.68
C MET A 197 10.91 14.21 20.38
N GLY A 198 9.84 14.45 19.64
CA GLY A 198 8.55 14.91 20.17
C GLY A 198 8.60 16.30 20.83
N LYS A 199 9.44 17.22 20.33
CA LYS A 199 9.60 18.57 20.92
C LYS A 199 8.33 19.42 20.89
N ASP A 200 7.36 19.02 20.08
CA ASP A 200 6.04 19.61 19.86
C ASP A 200 4.92 18.85 20.61
N LEU A 201 5.24 17.76 21.31
CA LEU A 201 4.28 16.97 22.06
C LEU A 201 4.21 17.41 23.53
N PRO A 202 3.03 17.33 24.16
CA PRO A 202 2.91 17.56 25.59
C PRO A 202 3.60 16.44 26.39
N PRO A 203 4.01 16.68 27.65
CA PRO A 203 4.75 15.71 28.47
C PRO A 203 4.07 14.34 28.62
N GLU A 204 2.75 14.31 28.71
CA GLU A 204 1.95 13.08 28.78
C GLU A 204 1.98 12.30 27.45
N GLY A 205 2.06 13.00 26.31
CA GLY A 205 2.23 12.39 25.00
C GLY A 205 3.59 11.73 24.86
N LEU A 206 4.66 12.43 25.26
CA LEU A 206 6.01 11.88 25.31
C LEU A 206 6.08 10.62 26.18
N SER A 207 5.54 10.70 27.40
CA SER A 207 5.51 9.58 28.34
C SER A 207 4.77 8.38 27.74
N ALA A 208 3.62 8.59 27.09
CA ALA A 208 2.86 7.52 26.45
C ALA A 208 3.63 6.84 25.32
N LEU A 209 4.38 7.58 24.50
CA LEU A 209 5.19 7.03 23.40
C LEU A 209 6.40 6.26 23.92
N GLU A 210 7.08 6.77 24.95
CA GLU A 210 8.17 6.03 25.60
C GLU A 210 7.66 4.73 26.23
N GLU A 211 6.50 4.76 26.90
CA GLU A 211 5.87 3.57 27.44
C GLU A 211 5.47 2.58 26.33
N ALA A 212 4.96 3.04 25.20
CA ALA A 212 4.65 2.19 24.06
C ALA A 212 5.90 1.49 23.51
N ALA A 213 7.03 2.20 23.40
CA ALA A 213 8.32 1.61 23.04
C ALA A 213 8.76 0.53 24.04
N ARG A 214 8.63 0.80 25.34
CA ARG A 214 8.96 -0.15 26.43
C ARG A 214 8.07 -1.40 26.38
N ARG A 215 6.74 -1.24 26.26
CA ARG A 215 5.77 -2.36 26.13
C ARG A 215 6.02 -3.21 24.88
N GLY A 216 6.37 -2.56 23.76
CA GLY A 216 6.74 -3.23 22.51
C GLY A 216 8.13 -3.88 22.54
N PHE A 217 8.93 -3.58 23.57
CA PHE A 217 10.34 -3.92 23.69
C PHE A 217 11.18 -3.40 22.50
N ILE A 218 10.86 -2.23 21.96
CA ILE A 218 11.57 -1.67 20.80
C ILE A 218 12.60 -0.66 21.30
N PRO A 219 13.89 -0.77 20.89
CA PRO A 219 14.91 0.19 21.28
C PRO A 219 14.57 1.60 20.80
N LEU A 220 14.54 2.57 21.72
CA LEU A 220 14.33 3.97 21.40
C LEU A 220 15.67 4.63 21.05
N ILE A 221 15.75 5.28 19.89
CA ILE A 221 16.91 6.07 19.49
C ILE A 221 16.85 7.41 20.22
N ALA A 222 17.86 7.68 21.03
CA ALA A 222 18.07 8.98 21.66
C ALA A 222 19.06 9.81 20.83
N ALA A 223 18.83 11.11 20.72
CA ALA A 223 19.71 12.08 20.06
C ALA A 223 19.53 13.47 20.70
N LYS A 224 20.52 14.36 20.57
CA LYS A 224 20.45 15.73 21.09
C LYS A 224 19.74 16.71 20.13
N ASP A 225 19.82 16.43 18.84
CA ASP A 225 19.28 17.25 17.76
C ASP A 225 18.88 16.38 16.55
N LEU A 226 18.30 17.01 15.52
CA LEU A 226 17.82 16.32 14.33
C LEU A 226 18.99 15.73 13.51
N GLU A 227 20.13 16.39 13.46
CA GLU A 227 21.29 15.90 12.71
C GLU A 227 21.82 14.60 13.31
N GLU A 228 22.01 14.57 14.63
CA GLU A 228 22.39 13.34 15.33
C GLU A 228 21.31 12.25 15.21
N MET A 229 20.03 12.63 15.23
CA MET A 229 18.93 11.67 15.03
C MET A 229 19.01 11.03 13.64
N ILE A 230 19.25 11.82 12.59
CA ILE A 230 19.41 11.33 11.22
C ILE A 230 20.58 10.33 11.14
N GLU A 231 21.75 10.66 11.71
CA GLU A 231 22.91 9.76 11.69
C GLU A 231 22.63 8.45 12.43
N ARG A 232 22.09 8.52 13.65
CA ARG A 232 21.79 7.33 14.46
C ARG A 232 20.71 6.47 13.82
N LYS A 233 19.66 7.09 13.27
CA LYS A 233 18.60 6.37 12.55
C LYS A 233 19.12 5.75 11.27
N ALA A 234 19.94 6.44 10.50
CA ALA A 234 20.56 5.90 9.28
C ALA A 234 21.47 4.70 9.58
N ALA A 235 22.24 4.74 10.69
CA ALA A 235 23.12 3.65 11.10
C ALA A 235 22.35 2.34 11.37
N VAL A 236 21.15 2.44 11.95
CA VAL A 236 20.26 1.27 12.16
C VAL A 236 19.53 0.89 10.89
N SER A 237 19.11 1.88 10.10
CA SER A 237 18.20 1.69 8.98
C SER A 237 18.88 1.25 7.69
N LEU A 238 20.19 1.44 7.54
CA LEU A 238 20.91 1.14 6.30
C LEU A 238 22.03 0.11 6.57
N PRO A 239 21.68 -1.12 6.99
CA PRO A 239 22.68 -2.18 7.14
C PRO A 239 23.36 -2.48 5.80
N GLU A 240 24.55 -3.08 5.88
CA GLU A 240 25.29 -3.45 4.68
C GLU A 240 24.49 -4.44 3.82
N GLY A 241 24.41 -4.14 2.52
CA GLY A 241 23.67 -4.93 1.54
C GLY A 241 22.19 -4.57 1.41
N THR A 242 21.68 -3.53 2.08
CA THR A 242 20.31 -3.03 1.82
C THR A 242 20.14 -2.69 0.34
N ARG A 243 19.19 -3.36 -0.31
CA ARG A 243 18.91 -3.20 -1.74
C ARG A 243 17.84 -2.16 -2.03
N LEU A 244 16.92 -1.94 -1.09
CA LEU A 244 15.80 -1.01 -1.25
C LEU A 244 15.33 -0.47 0.10
N VAL A 245 14.95 0.80 0.14
CA VAL A 245 14.29 1.44 1.29
C VAL A 245 12.85 1.78 0.93
N ILE A 246 11.88 1.32 1.72
CA ILE A 246 10.49 1.78 1.67
C ILE A 246 10.34 2.84 2.75
N GLN A 247 10.07 4.08 2.36
CA GLN A 247 9.86 5.17 3.30
C GLN A 247 8.39 5.57 3.31
N ILE A 248 7.74 5.57 4.47
CA ILE A 248 6.29 5.76 4.61
C ILE A 248 6.01 6.95 5.54
N GLY A 249 5.30 7.94 5.00
CA GLY A 249 4.90 9.14 5.71
C GLY A 249 5.97 10.24 5.68
N GLY A 250 5.87 11.22 6.57
CA GLY A 250 6.73 12.41 6.57
C GLY A 250 7.53 12.56 7.86
N SER A 251 8.30 11.54 8.23
CA SER A 251 9.12 11.60 9.45
C SER A 251 10.32 12.55 9.27
N ASN A 252 10.60 13.41 10.24
CA ASN A 252 11.61 14.46 10.10
C ASN A 252 13.03 13.95 9.85
N ALA A 253 13.45 12.82 10.45
CA ALA A 253 14.78 12.28 10.20
C ALA A 253 14.82 11.42 8.92
N ASP A 254 13.68 10.86 8.48
CA ASP A 254 13.62 10.16 7.19
C ASP A 254 13.89 11.12 6.03
N LEU A 255 13.19 12.25 6.02
CA LEU A 255 13.24 13.22 4.93
C LEU A 255 14.28 14.32 5.18
N GLY A 256 14.41 14.76 6.43
CA GLY A 256 15.26 15.88 6.81
C GLY A 256 14.46 17.18 6.96
N SER A 257 15.16 18.32 6.88
CA SER A 257 14.59 19.66 7.04
C SER A 257 14.81 20.57 5.83
N ASP A 258 15.36 20.04 4.74
CA ASP A 258 15.66 20.81 3.54
C ASP A 258 14.36 21.22 2.79
N PRO A 259 14.20 22.48 2.38
CA PRO A 259 13.06 22.91 1.58
C PRO A 259 12.85 22.13 0.28
N SER A 260 13.90 21.54 -0.31
CA SER A 260 13.81 20.75 -1.54
C SER A 260 12.92 19.50 -1.41
N LEU A 261 12.60 19.11 -0.17
CA LEU A 261 11.70 17.99 0.13
C LEU A 261 10.26 18.23 -0.36
N LEU A 262 9.83 19.49 -0.49
CA LEU A 262 8.49 19.82 -0.98
C LEU A 262 8.26 19.38 -2.43
N ASP A 263 9.34 19.23 -3.20
CA ASP A 263 9.30 18.85 -4.61
C ASP A 263 9.60 17.36 -4.83
N LEU A 264 9.79 16.57 -3.76
CA LEU A 264 10.14 15.16 -3.88
C LEU A 264 8.91 14.34 -4.34
N PRO A 265 8.95 13.69 -5.52
CA PRO A 265 7.78 12.98 -6.03
C PRO A 265 7.54 11.67 -5.27
N PRO A 266 6.28 11.25 -5.08
CA PRO A 266 5.99 9.94 -4.53
C PRO A 266 6.37 8.82 -5.52
N GLY A 267 6.61 7.61 -5.00
CA GLY A 267 6.97 6.44 -5.80
C GLY A 267 8.47 6.14 -5.79
N PHE A 268 8.97 5.53 -6.86
CA PHE A 268 10.36 5.09 -6.93
C PHE A 268 11.32 6.23 -7.23
N LEU A 269 12.22 6.50 -6.29
CA LEU A 269 13.35 7.40 -6.41
C LEU A 269 14.60 6.58 -6.70
N ARG A 270 15.17 6.77 -7.90
CA ARG A 270 16.41 6.12 -8.32
C ARG A 270 17.61 7.03 -8.06
N PRO A 271 18.76 6.48 -7.62
CA PRO A 271 19.99 7.25 -7.48
C PRO A 271 20.36 7.92 -8.81
N SER A 272 20.47 9.24 -8.82
CA SER A 272 20.87 9.99 -10.00
C SER A 272 21.62 11.28 -9.61
N PRO A 273 22.62 11.70 -10.40
CA PRO A 273 23.32 12.96 -10.15
C PRO A 273 22.34 14.14 -10.15
N GLY A 274 22.30 14.91 -9.07
CA GLY A 274 21.47 16.11 -8.95
C GLY A 274 20.06 15.90 -8.38
N LEU A 275 19.67 14.67 -8.02
CA LEU A 275 18.44 14.45 -7.26
C LEU A 275 18.57 15.09 -5.87
N LYS A 276 17.74 16.10 -5.60
CA LYS A 276 17.70 16.78 -4.30
C LYS A 276 16.69 16.11 -3.37
N ALA A 277 17.14 15.11 -2.62
CA ALA A 277 16.30 14.35 -1.69
C ALA A 277 16.42 14.81 -0.22
N GLY A 278 16.80 16.07 -0.01
CA GLY A 278 17.04 16.66 1.30
C GLY A 278 18.27 16.11 2.00
N ASN A 279 18.25 16.09 3.34
CA ASN A 279 19.39 15.72 4.20
C ASN A 279 19.08 14.57 5.19
N GLY A 280 17.91 13.92 5.07
CA GLY A 280 17.52 12.79 5.93
C GLY A 280 18.08 11.43 5.51
N VAL A 281 17.56 10.36 6.13
CA VAL A 281 17.91 8.97 5.82
C VAL A 281 17.65 8.61 4.35
N VAL A 282 16.59 9.16 3.73
CA VAL A 282 16.29 8.97 2.30
C VAL A 282 17.44 9.46 1.42
N SER A 283 17.97 10.66 1.71
CA SER A 283 19.11 11.21 0.98
C SER A 283 20.34 10.32 1.12
N LYS A 284 20.66 9.91 2.35
CA LYS A 284 21.77 8.98 2.62
C LYS A 284 21.65 7.63 1.91
N ALA A 285 20.43 7.11 1.77
CA ALA A 285 20.18 5.88 1.02
C ALA A 285 20.50 6.07 -0.48
N LEU A 286 20.00 7.15 -1.07
CA LEU A 286 20.22 7.48 -2.49
C LEU A 286 21.71 7.74 -2.79
N GLU A 287 22.43 8.43 -1.90
CA GLU A 287 23.88 8.66 -2.00
C GLU A 287 24.68 7.34 -1.97
N ARG A 288 24.19 6.32 -1.27
CA ARG A 288 24.76 4.96 -1.26
C ARG A 288 24.36 4.12 -2.49
N GLY A 289 23.63 4.69 -3.44
CA GLY A 289 23.14 3.97 -4.61
C GLY A 289 21.95 3.06 -4.34
N ILE A 290 21.21 3.27 -3.24
CA ILE A 290 20.05 2.47 -2.86
C ILE A 290 18.77 3.15 -3.38
N THR A 291 17.93 2.39 -4.08
CA THR A 291 16.60 2.85 -4.52
C THR A 291 15.68 3.08 -3.31
N VAL A 292 14.94 4.18 -3.32
CA VAL A 292 13.95 4.49 -2.29
C VAL A 292 12.55 4.46 -2.90
N LEU A 293 11.63 3.71 -2.30
CA LEU A 293 10.20 3.80 -2.56
C LEU A 293 9.59 4.79 -1.56
N HIS A 294 9.35 6.02 -2.03
CA HIS A 294 8.82 7.13 -1.24
C HIS A 294 7.29 7.10 -1.21
N ILE A 295 6.72 6.67 -0.08
CA ILE A 295 5.29 6.52 0.14
C ILE A 295 4.75 7.75 0.88
N LEU A 296 4.52 8.79 0.10
CA LEU A 296 3.81 10.00 0.48
C LEU A 296 2.77 10.35 -0.61
N ASN A 297 1.94 11.37 -0.39
CA ASN A 297 0.84 11.72 -1.30
C ASN A 297 -0.03 10.51 -1.69
N ILE A 298 -0.66 9.89 -0.67
CA ILE A 298 -1.43 8.65 -0.80
C ILE A 298 -2.51 8.71 -1.91
N PRO A 299 -3.24 9.82 -2.13
CA PRO A 299 -4.17 9.90 -3.25
C PRO A 299 -3.52 9.68 -4.62
N GLU A 300 -2.34 10.26 -4.87
CA GLU A 300 -1.62 10.07 -6.13
C GLU A 300 -1.13 8.64 -6.30
N LEU A 301 -0.54 8.06 -5.25
CA LEU A 301 -0.11 6.66 -5.27
C LEU A 301 -1.30 5.71 -5.49
N ALA A 302 -2.42 5.95 -4.81
CA ALA A 302 -3.64 5.16 -4.98
C ALA A 302 -4.14 5.22 -6.43
N ARG A 303 -4.13 6.40 -7.07
CA ARG A 303 -4.44 6.56 -8.49
C ARG A 303 -3.54 5.72 -9.38
N SER A 304 -2.23 5.86 -9.19
CA SER A 304 -1.22 5.15 -9.99
C SER A 304 -1.33 3.63 -9.83
N ALA A 305 -1.76 3.17 -8.65
CA ALA A 305 -1.93 1.76 -8.32
C ALA A 305 -3.32 1.20 -8.70
N GLY A 306 -4.22 2.02 -9.27
CA GLY A 306 -5.59 1.59 -9.60
C GLY A 306 -6.48 1.36 -8.37
N LEU A 307 -6.17 2.02 -7.26
CA LEU A 307 -6.90 1.97 -5.99
C LEU A 307 -7.80 3.19 -5.78
N GLU A 308 -8.16 3.94 -6.81
CA GLU A 308 -9.21 4.97 -6.73
C GLU A 308 -10.60 4.34 -6.95
N GLY A 309 -11.58 4.70 -6.11
CA GLY A 309 -12.96 4.16 -6.20
C GLY A 309 -13.25 2.96 -5.28
N ARG A 310 -14.35 2.24 -5.51
CA ARG A 310 -14.76 1.05 -4.73
C ARG A 310 -14.09 -0.26 -5.19
N SER A 311 -13.29 -0.24 -6.25
CA SER A 311 -12.72 -1.46 -6.85
C SER A 311 -11.50 -1.98 -6.08
N SER A 312 -11.48 -3.30 -5.87
CA SER A 312 -10.36 -4.09 -5.38
C SER A 312 -9.41 -4.42 -6.53
N LEU A 313 -8.27 -3.73 -6.60
CA LEU A 313 -7.18 -3.90 -7.59
C LEU A 313 -7.60 -3.70 -9.07
N PRO A 314 -6.73 -3.15 -9.93
CA PRO A 314 -7.03 -3.05 -11.34
C PRO A 314 -7.22 -4.45 -11.92
N TRP A 315 -8.38 -4.67 -12.55
CA TRP A 315 -8.59 -5.80 -13.44
C TRP A 315 -7.55 -5.70 -14.56
N GLU A 316 -6.63 -6.65 -14.68
CA GLU A 316 -5.90 -6.81 -15.94
C GLU A 316 -6.79 -7.62 -16.87
N ARG A 317 -7.51 -6.95 -17.79
CA ARG A 317 -8.12 -7.68 -18.93
C ARG A 317 -6.97 -8.10 -19.81
N SER A 318 -6.68 -9.39 -19.82
CA SER A 318 -5.55 -9.92 -20.57
C SER A 318 -5.58 -9.46 -22.04
N PRO A 319 -4.49 -8.91 -22.60
CA PRO A 319 -4.42 -8.39 -23.97
C PRO A 319 -4.87 -9.41 -25.02
N TRP A 320 -4.70 -10.70 -24.76
CA TRP A 320 -5.12 -11.77 -25.68
C TRP A 320 -6.63 -11.77 -25.94
N ARG A 321 -7.46 -11.34 -24.97
CA ARG A 321 -8.92 -11.28 -25.17
C ARG A 321 -9.30 -10.27 -26.24
N PHE A 322 -8.59 -9.14 -26.30
CA PHE A 322 -8.74 -8.15 -27.37
C PHE A 322 -8.26 -8.69 -28.71
N LEU A 323 -7.14 -9.41 -28.73
CA LEU A 323 -6.64 -10.07 -29.95
C LEU A 323 -7.61 -11.13 -30.48
N VAL A 324 -8.21 -11.93 -29.61
CA VAL A 324 -9.22 -12.94 -30.00
C VAL A 324 -10.50 -12.28 -30.49
N ALA A 325 -10.98 -11.20 -29.84
CA ALA A 325 -12.14 -10.44 -30.31
C ALA A 325 -11.88 -9.79 -31.69
N ALA A 326 -10.71 -9.19 -31.89
CA ALA A 326 -10.32 -8.58 -33.15
C ALA A 326 -10.14 -9.61 -34.27
N ALA A 327 -9.42 -10.70 -34.02
CA ALA A 327 -9.19 -11.76 -34.99
C ALA A 327 -10.49 -12.46 -35.39
N SER A 328 -11.36 -12.78 -34.42
CA SER A 328 -12.68 -13.35 -34.71
C SER A 328 -13.57 -12.38 -35.48
N GLY A 329 -13.49 -11.08 -35.22
CA GLY A 329 -14.19 -10.05 -35.97
C GLY A 329 -13.75 -9.99 -37.43
N MET A 330 -12.45 -10.06 -37.70
CA MET A 330 -11.92 -10.13 -39.07
C MET A 330 -12.39 -11.38 -39.81
N ILE A 331 -12.42 -12.53 -39.13
CA ILE A 331 -12.95 -13.79 -39.70
C ILE A 331 -14.43 -13.62 -40.06
N VAL A 332 -15.24 -13.05 -39.17
CA VAL A 332 -16.66 -12.79 -39.41
C VAL A 332 -16.84 -11.86 -40.62
N LEU A 333 -16.10 -10.76 -40.68
CA LEU A 333 -16.14 -9.80 -41.80
C LEU A 333 -15.71 -10.42 -43.14
N SER A 334 -14.80 -11.40 -43.13
CA SER A 334 -14.36 -12.09 -44.35
C SER A 334 -15.48 -12.88 -45.03
N PHE A 335 -16.47 -13.36 -44.27
CA PHE A 335 -17.67 -14.03 -44.80
C PHE A 335 -18.69 -13.07 -45.43
N PHE A 336 -18.51 -11.75 -45.27
CA PHE A 336 -19.36 -10.71 -45.88
C PHE A 336 -18.81 -10.18 -47.20
N ARG A 337 -17.84 -10.87 -47.82
CA ARG A 337 -17.17 -10.50 -49.08
C ARG A 337 -18.09 -9.80 -50.11
N ARG A 338 -18.05 -8.46 -50.10
CA ARG A 338 -18.24 -7.53 -51.23
C ARG A 338 -17.18 -6.45 -51.11
N TRP A 339 -15.93 -6.84 -51.25
CA TRP A 339 -14.86 -5.88 -51.51
C TRP A 339 -14.48 -6.04 -52.98
N GLU A 340 -15.27 -5.42 -53.86
CA GLU A 340 -14.81 -5.12 -55.21
C GLU A 340 -13.96 -3.86 -55.10
N PHE A 341 -12.65 -4.02 -55.14
CA PHE A 341 -11.76 -2.91 -55.45
C PHE A 341 -11.82 -2.72 -56.97
N LYS A 342 -12.43 -1.62 -57.41
CA LYS A 342 -12.26 -1.08 -58.77
C LYS A 342 -10.99 -0.24 -58.82
#